data_AF-A0A379WG09-F1
#
_entry.id   AF-A0A379WG09-F1
#
_cell.length_a   1.000
_cell.length_b   1.000
_cell.length_c   1.000
_cell.angle_alpha   90.00
_cell.angle_beta   90.00
_cell.angle_gamma   90.00
#
_symmetry.space_group_name_H-M   'P 1'
#
loop_
_entity.id
_entity.type
_entity.pdbx_description
1 polymer ?
#
loop_
_entity_poly.entity_id
_entity_poly.type
_entity_poly.pdbx_seq_one_letter_code
_entity_poly.pdbx_strand_id
1 'polypeptide(L)'
;MDVDAICDGEMVLIGGIMEHIEQAGVHSGDSACSLPAYTLSQEIQDVMRQQVQKLAFELQVRGLMNVQFAVKDNEVYLMKLTRVRRVPYRSSPKPPACRWRKWRRA
;
A
#
# COMPACT_ATOMS: atom_id res chain seq x y z
N MET A 1 6.44 -3.06 0.93
CA MET A 1 5.50 -2.20 1.66
C MET A 1 4.51 -1.61 0.67
N ASP A 2 3.23 -1.61 1.02
CA ASP A 2 2.16 -0.98 0.22
C ASP A 2 1.55 0.19 1.00
N VAL A 3 1.31 1.31 0.33
CA VAL A 3 0.64 2.48 0.90
C VAL A 3 -0.54 2.87 0.03
N ASP A 4 -1.75 2.80 0.59
CA ASP A 4 -2.96 3.27 -0.07
C ASP A 4 -3.27 4.70 0.37
N ALA A 5 -3.52 5.57 -0.61
CA ALA A 5 -3.87 6.97 -0.38
C ALA A 5 -4.96 7.45 -1.35
N ILE A 6 -5.75 8.42 -0.90
CA ILE A 6 -6.73 9.16 -1.71
C ILE A 6 -6.27 10.61 -1.79
N CYS A 7 -6.20 11.16 -3.00
CA CYS A 7 -5.93 12.57 -3.23
C CYS A 7 -7.13 13.20 -3.96
N ASP A 8 -7.62 14.34 -3.50
CA ASP A 8 -8.66 15.12 -4.19
C ASP A 8 -8.08 16.29 -5.01
N GLY A 9 -6.78 16.54 -4.87
CA GLY A 9 -6.06 17.65 -5.49
C GLY A 9 -5.70 18.78 -4.51
N GLU A 10 -6.28 18.78 -3.30
CA GLU A 10 -5.99 19.74 -2.23
C GLU A 10 -5.37 19.05 -1.02
N MET A 11 -5.85 17.86 -0.69
CA MET A 11 -5.37 17.04 0.41
C MET A 11 -5.13 15.59 0.01
N VAL A 12 -4.25 14.93 0.76
CA VAL A 12 -3.92 13.51 0.61
C VAL A 12 -4.25 12.80 1.91
N LEU A 13 -5.23 11.89 1.85
CA LEU A 13 -5.58 11.01 2.95
C LEU A 13 -4.87 9.67 2.77
N ILE A 14 -4.08 9.25 3.76
CA ILE A 14 -3.43 7.93 3.76
C ILE A 14 -4.35 6.93 4.47
N GLY A 15 -4.81 5.93 3.73
CA GLY A 15 -5.73 4.90 4.22
C GLY A 15 -5.02 3.85 5.07
N GLY A 16 -3.76 3.53 4.76
CA GLY A 16 -2.98 2.59 5.54
C GLY A 16 -1.61 2.31 4.93
N ILE A 17 -0.65 1.97 5.80
CA ILE A 17 0.67 1.47 5.43
C ILE A 17 0.67 -0.02 5.79
N MET A 18 0.78 -0.86 4.77
CA MET A 18 0.82 -2.31 4.87
C MET A 18 2.27 -2.78 4.78
N GLU A 19 2.68 -3.55 5.78
CA GLU A 19 3.97 -4.21 5.81
C GLU A 19 3.85 -5.62 5.27
N HIS A 20 4.67 -6.00 4.29
CA HIS A 20 4.72 -7.37 3.81
C HIS A 20 5.59 -8.19 4.76
N ILE A 21 5.11 -9.36 5.18
CA ILE A 21 5.84 -10.28 6.07
C ILE A 21 6.99 -10.95 5.31
N GLU A 22 6.81 -11.20 4.01
CA GLU A 22 7.87 -11.69 3.14
C GLU A 22 8.75 -10.56 2.59
N GLN A 23 10.02 -10.88 2.35
CA GLN A 23 10.98 -9.92 1.78
C GLN A 23 10.63 -9.57 0.33
N ALA A 24 11.08 -8.38 -0.09
CA ALA A 24 10.92 -7.89 -1.46
C ALA A 24 11.47 -8.91 -2.47
N GLY A 25 10.60 -9.46 -3.33
CA GLY A 25 10.94 -10.51 -4.31
C GLY A 25 9.91 -11.63 -4.42
N VAL A 26 9.01 -11.78 -3.44
CA VAL A 26 7.84 -12.67 -3.52
C VAL A 26 6.69 -11.94 -4.21
N HIS A 27 5.92 -12.64 -5.06
CA HIS A 27 4.80 -12.07 -5.82
C HIS A 27 3.77 -11.45 -4.86
N SER A 28 3.43 -10.17 -5.03
CA SER A 28 2.61 -9.40 -4.07
C SER A 28 1.20 -9.96 -3.78
N GLY A 29 0.74 -10.97 -4.54
CA GLY A 29 -0.53 -11.66 -4.33
C GLY A 29 -0.52 -12.79 -3.28
N ASP A 30 0.65 -13.32 -2.95
CA ASP A 30 0.82 -14.42 -1.98
C ASP A 30 1.44 -13.96 -0.65
N SER A 31 1.72 -12.66 -0.52
CA SER A 31 2.37 -12.09 0.65
C SER A 31 1.39 -11.83 1.80
N ALA A 32 1.68 -12.40 2.97
CA ALA A 32 0.96 -12.03 4.18
C ALA A 32 1.34 -10.59 4.57
N CYS A 33 0.34 -9.74 4.81
CA CYS A 33 0.57 -8.33 5.13
C CYS A 33 0.06 -7.99 6.54
N SER A 34 0.82 -7.20 7.28
CA SER A 34 0.41 -6.64 8.57
C SER A 34 -0.09 -5.21 8.40
N LEU A 35 -1.22 -4.90 9.04
CA LEU A 35 -1.74 -3.54 9.19
C LEU A 35 -2.21 -3.37 10.65
N PRO A 36 -1.55 -2.52 11.46
CA PRO A 36 -0.43 -1.64 11.12
C PRO A 36 0.90 -2.39 10.91
N ALA A 37 1.88 -1.71 10.29
CA ALA A 37 3.26 -2.19 10.23
C ALA A 37 3.79 -2.45 11.65
N TYR A 38 4.47 -3.58 11.85
CA TYR A 38 4.91 -4.05 13.17
C TYR A 38 6.42 -3.97 13.37
N THR A 39 7.24 -3.91 12.30
CA THR A 39 8.70 -3.72 12.42
C THR A 39 9.18 -2.33 12.01
N LEU A 40 8.36 -1.57 11.28
CA LEU A 40 8.75 -0.25 10.77
C LEU A 40 8.73 0.83 11.86
N SER A 41 9.85 1.55 11.98
CA SER A 41 9.92 2.72 12.85
C SER A 41 8.94 3.81 12.39
N GLN A 42 8.46 4.60 13.35
CA GLN A 42 7.56 5.72 13.05
C GLN A 42 8.20 6.72 12.07
N GLU A 43 9.50 6.94 12.20
CA GLU A 43 10.28 7.82 11.32
C GLU A 43 10.23 7.38 9.86
N ILE A 44 10.45 6.08 9.57
CA ILE A 44 10.37 5.56 8.21
C ILE A 44 8.94 5.68 7.66
N GLN A 45 7.94 5.42 8.50
CA GLN A 45 6.56 5.59 8.08
C GLN A 45 6.26 7.06 7.73
N ASP A 46 6.75 8.02 8.51
CA ASP A 46 6.55 9.45 8.24
C ASP A 46 7.25 9.89 6.95
N VAL A 47 8.45 9.36 6.66
CA VAL A 47 9.13 9.56 5.37
C VAL A 47 8.26 9.04 4.21
N MET A 48 7.70 7.83 4.32
CA MET A 48 6.80 7.29 3.31
C MET A 48 5.56 8.18 3.13
N ARG A 49 4.94 8.65 4.22
CA ARG A 49 3.77 9.55 4.16
C ARG A 49 4.08 10.83 3.40
N GLN A 50 5.22 11.46 3.69
CA GLN A 50 5.67 12.67 3.00
C GLN A 50 5.96 12.42 1.52
N GLN A 51 6.60 11.30 1.18
CA GLN A 51 6.86 10.93 -0.22
C GLN A 51 5.57 10.68 -1.01
N VAL A 52 4.61 9.95 -0.42
CA VAL A 52 3.30 9.71 -1.05
C VAL A 52 2.57 11.03 -1.30
N GLN A 53 2.59 11.96 -0.34
CA GLN A 53 1.95 13.26 -0.50
C GLN A 53 2.59 14.08 -1.62
N LYS A 54 3.93 14.14 -1.67
CA LYS A 54 4.65 14.83 -2.77
C LYS A 54 4.30 14.23 -4.12
N LEU A 55 4.36 12.90 -4.25
CA LEU A 55 4.03 12.18 -5.47
C LEU A 55 2.58 12.40 -5.91
N ALA A 56 1.63 12.46 -4.96
CA ALA A 56 0.22 12.70 -5.25
C ALA A 56 0.00 14.07 -5.92
N PHE A 57 0.66 15.11 -5.41
CA PHE A 57 0.55 16.46 -5.97
C PHE A 57 1.33 16.62 -7.28
N GLU A 58 2.57 16.12 -7.34
CA GLU A 58 3.41 16.18 -8.56
C GLU A 58 2.75 15.46 -9.74
N LEU A 59 2.11 14.32 -9.49
CA LEU A 59 1.44 13.52 -10.53
C LEU A 59 -0.03 13.93 -10.76
N GLN A 60 -0.48 14.98 -10.08
CA GLN A 60 -1.86 15.50 -10.10
C GLN A 60 -2.90 14.39 -9.95
N VAL A 61 -2.67 13.50 -8.98
CA VAL A 61 -3.58 12.39 -8.69
C VAL A 61 -4.91 12.95 -8.20
N ARG A 62 -6.01 12.44 -8.78
CA ARG A 62 -7.37 12.67 -8.30
C ARG A 62 -8.09 11.34 -8.19
N GLY A 63 -8.31 10.88 -6.96
CA GLY A 63 -8.84 9.57 -6.60
C GLY A 63 -7.83 8.71 -5.83
N LEU A 64 -7.97 7.38 -5.94
CA LEU A 64 -7.09 6.43 -5.27
C LEU A 64 -5.74 6.32 -5.96
N MET A 65 -4.71 6.18 -5.14
CA MET A 65 -3.39 5.73 -5.53
C MET A 65 -2.88 4.69 -4.54
N ASN A 66 -2.14 3.73 -5.07
CA ASN A 66 -1.38 2.76 -4.32
C ASN A 66 0.11 2.95 -4.67
N VAL A 67 0.95 3.03 -3.65
CA VAL A 67 2.39 3.21 -3.78
C VAL A 67 3.12 2.08 -3.10
N GLN A 68 4.00 1.41 -3.84
CA GLN A 68 4.84 0.35 -3.36
C GLN A 68 6.23 0.87 -3.05
N PHE A 69 6.67 0.64 -1.83
CA PHE A 69 8.00 0.96 -1.35
C PHE A 69 8.76 -0.32 -0.97
N ALA A 70 10.06 -0.30 -1.21
CA ALA A 70 11.02 -1.19 -0.58
C ALA A 70 11.78 -0.40 0.50
N VAL A 71 12.05 -1.04 1.63
CA VAL A 71 12.89 -0.47 2.69
C VAL A 71 14.12 -1.34 2.82
N LYS A 72 15.29 -0.72 2.76
CA LYS A 72 16.57 -1.39 2.97
C LYS A 72 17.49 -0.47 3.72
N ASP A 73 18.13 -0.95 4.79
CA ASP A 73 19.09 -0.18 5.59
C ASP A 73 18.54 1.18 6.07
N ASN A 74 17.26 1.20 6.49
CA ASN A 74 16.48 2.39 6.86
C ASN A 74 16.25 3.43 5.74
N GLU A 75 16.58 3.11 4.50
CA GLU A 75 16.28 3.93 3.34
C GLU A 75 15.01 3.45 2.62
N VAL A 76 14.20 4.41 2.16
CA VAL A 76 12.93 4.16 1.47
C VAL A 76 13.11 4.32 -0.03
N TYR A 77 12.83 3.26 -0.78
CA TYR A 77 12.93 3.19 -2.22
C TYR A 77 11.56 3.05 -2.86
N LEU A 78 11.23 3.91 -3.82
CA LEU A 78 10.00 3.79 -4.62
C LEU A 78 10.15 2.66 -5.63
N MET A 79 9.22 1.69 -5.59
CA MET A 79 9.20 0.56 -6.52
C MET A 79 8.17 0.76 -7.64
N LYS A 80 6.93 1.00 -7.26
CA LYS A 80 5.82 1.08 -8.21
C LYS A 80 4.76 2.04 -7.70
N LEU A 81 4.12 2.76 -8.61
CA LEU A 81 2.97 3.59 -8.33
C LEU A 81 1.83 3.20 -9.27
N THR A 82 0.66 2.95 -8.70
CA THR A 82 -0.56 2.65 -9.46
C THR A 82 -1.64 3.64 -9.08
N ARG A 83 -2.16 4.37 -10.06
CA ARG A 83 -3.31 5.27 -9.89
C ARG A 83 -4.57 4.56 -10.37
N VAL A 84 -5.61 4.49 -9.54
CA VAL A 84 -6.89 3.91 -9.94
C VAL A 84 -7.86 5.04 -10.25
N ARG A 85 -8.16 5.26 -11.53
CA ARG A 85 -9.27 6.14 -11.94
C ARG A 85 -10.58 5.41 -11.60
N ARG A 86 -11.17 5.73 -10.45
CA ARG A 86 -12.37 5.15 -9.79
C ARG A 86 -12.11 3.94 -8.88
N VAL A 87 -12.37 4.15 -7.59
CA VAL A 87 -12.69 3.08 -6.64
C VAL A 87 -14.10 2.59 -6.98
N PRO A 88 -14.34 1.30 -7.27
CA PRO A 88 -15.67 0.76 -7.04
C PRO A 88 -15.86 0.76 -5.52
N TYR A 89 -16.81 1.57 -5.05
CA TYR A 89 -17.24 1.60 -3.65
C TYR A 89 -17.42 0.17 -3.14
N ARG A 90 -16.56 -0.25 -2.20
CA ARG A 90 -16.64 -1.56 -1.57
C ARG A 90 -17.10 -1.39 -0.13
N SER A 91 -18.41 -1.27 0.05
CA SER A 91 -19.06 -1.41 1.37
C SER A 91 -19.05 -2.87 1.79
N SER A 92 -18.01 -3.31 2.51
CA SER A 92 -18.10 -4.46 3.43
C SER A 92 -16.83 -4.57 4.27
N PRO A 93 -16.92 -4.57 5.61
CA PRO A 93 -15.80 -4.96 6.46
C PRO A 93 -15.63 -6.47 6.30
N LYS A 94 -14.51 -6.93 5.72
CA LYS A 94 -14.19 -8.36 5.75
C LYS A 94 -13.60 -8.69 7.13
N PRO A 95 -14.17 -9.64 7.89
CA PRO A 95 -13.58 -10.12 9.13
C PRO A 95 -12.31 -10.94 8.83
N PRO A 96 -11.40 -11.13 9.80
CA PRO A 96 -10.20 -11.91 9.58
C PRO A 96 -10.59 -13.39 9.59
N ALA A 97 -10.58 -14.03 8.43
CA ALA A 97 -10.75 -15.48 8.34
C ALA A 97 -9.89 -16.05 7.22
N CYS A 98 -8.79 -16.67 7.63
CA CYS A 98 -8.10 -17.71 6.88
C CYS A 98 -9.10 -18.68 6.24
N ARG A 99 -9.09 -18.80 4.90
CA ARG A 99 -9.61 -19.99 4.22
C ARG A 99 -8.88 -20.26 2.91
N TRP A 100 -7.84 -21.08 2.99
CA TRP A 100 -7.34 -21.86 1.86
C TRP A 100 -8.38 -22.91 1.46
N ARG A 101 -8.81 -22.94 0.19
CA ARG A 101 -9.10 -24.21 -0.54
C ARG A 101 -9.16 -24.06 -2.06
N LYS A 102 -8.04 -24.47 -2.67
CA LYS A 102 -7.80 -25.26 -3.90
C LYS A 102 -8.95 -25.72 -4.83
N TRP A 103 -8.65 -25.56 -6.14
CA TRP A 103 -8.78 -26.48 -7.31
C TRP A 103 -9.97 -26.39 -8.28
N ARG A 104 -9.66 -26.20 -9.58
CA ARG A 104 -9.57 -27.30 -10.58
C ARG A 104 -8.81 -26.88 -11.85
N ARG A 105 -8.07 -27.86 -12.40
CA ARG A 105 -7.40 -27.87 -13.71
C ARG A 105 -8.41 -27.81 -14.86
N ALA A 106 -8.01 -27.18 -15.96
CA ALA A 106 -8.06 -27.73 -17.31
C ALA A 106 -6.86 -27.12 -18.08
#